data_AF-A0AAU0M9Z8-F1
#
_entry.id   AF-A0AAU0M9Z8-F1
#
_cell.length_a   1.000
_cell.length_b   1.000
_cell.length_c   1.000
_cell.angle_alpha   90.00
_cell.angle_beta   90.00
_cell.angle_gamma   90.00
#
_symmetry.space_group_name_H-M   'P 1'
#
loop_
_entity.id
_entity.type
_entity.pdbx_description
1 polymer ?
#
loop_
_entity_poly.entity_id
_entity_poly.type
_entity_poly.pdbx_seq_one_letter_code
_entity_poly.pdbx_strand_id
1 'polypeptide(L)'
;MTGPHGSIRLIEDRCTSCLICARECPVWCITVQAHTEPDPGSETSRRPRLHNVLDRFAIDWSVCMYCGICVDECPFDALVWGDGRVPPARSAGDLVHERDRLAPGRS
;
A
#
# COMPACT_ATOMS: atom_id res chain seq x y z
N MET A 1 23.20 4.56 2.79
CA MET A 1 22.11 5.01 3.67
C MET A 1 21.09 5.68 2.78
N THR A 2 20.01 4.98 2.47
CA THR A 2 18.85 5.47 1.72
C THR A 2 18.37 6.78 2.36
N GLY A 3 17.86 7.71 1.55
CA GLY A 3 17.51 9.07 1.98
C GLY A 3 16.53 9.14 3.18
N PRO A 4 16.26 10.35 3.69
CA PRO A 4 15.36 10.53 4.83
C PRO A 4 14.00 9.89 4.57
N HIS A 5 13.43 9.24 5.58
CA HIS A 5 12.07 8.69 5.53
C HIS A 5 11.08 9.81 5.16
N GLY A 6 10.46 9.67 3.99
CA GLY A 6 9.50 10.60 3.42
C GLY A 6 8.07 10.06 3.45
N SER A 7 7.21 10.63 2.63
CA SER A 7 5.94 10.02 2.27
C SER A 7 6.18 8.63 1.66
N ILE A 8 5.17 7.78 1.67
CA ILE A 8 5.21 6.44 1.09
C ILE A 8 4.41 6.50 -0.21
N ARG A 9 4.97 5.92 -1.27
CA ARG A 9 4.32 5.72 -2.56
C ARG A 9 3.99 4.24 -2.74
N LEU A 10 2.88 3.97 -3.41
CA LEU A 10 2.45 2.62 -3.79
C LEU A 10 2.66 2.42 -5.29
N ILE A 11 3.45 1.41 -5.67
CA ILE A 11 3.56 0.92 -7.04
C ILE A 11 2.52 -0.20 -7.19
N GLU A 12 1.33 0.14 -7.69
CA GLU A 12 0.16 -0.75 -7.71
C GLU A 12 0.43 -2.07 -8.45
N ASP A 13 1.13 -2.01 -9.59
CA ASP A 13 1.50 -3.20 -10.39
C ASP A 13 2.35 -4.23 -9.63
N ARG A 14 2.97 -3.84 -8.52
CA ARG A 14 3.78 -4.74 -7.67
C ARG A 14 3.02 -5.22 -6.43
N CYS A 15 1.89 -4.60 -6.10
CA CYS A 15 1.13 -4.95 -4.92
C CYS A 15 0.31 -6.22 -5.16
N THR A 16 0.56 -7.27 -4.38
CA THR A 16 -0.18 -8.55 -4.45
C THR A 16 -1.30 -8.66 -3.42
N SER A 17 -1.65 -7.56 -2.76
CA SER A 17 -2.67 -7.51 -1.70
C SER A 17 -2.44 -8.53 -0.57
N CYS A 18 -1.17 -8.84 -0.26
CA CYS A 18 -0.78 -9.84 0.74
C CYS A 18 -0.99 -9.41 2.20
N LEU A 19 -1.38 -8.15 2.45
CA LEU A 19 -1.66 -7.57 3.77
C LEU A 19 -0.47 -7.45 4.74
N ILE A 20 0.75 -7.86 4.36
CA ILE A 20 1.94 -7.82 5.23
C ILE A 20 2.19 -6.40 5.76
N CYS A 21 2.22 -5.39 4.89
CA CYS A 21 2.46 -4.00 5.29
C CYS A 21 1.45 -3.47 6.32
N ALA A 22 0.17 -3.87 6.21
CA ALA A 22 -0.87 -3.47 7.15
C ALA A 22 -0.71 -4.18 8.50
N ARG A 23 -0.34 -5.46 8.47
CA ARG A 23 -0.12 -6.29 9.65
C ARG A 23 1.10 -5.86 10.46
N GLU A 24 2.20 -5.54 9.78
CA GLU A 24 3.47 -5.17 10.43
C GLU A 24 3.54 -3.69 10.82
N CYS A 25 2.58 -2.87 10.38
CA CYS A 25 2.52 -1.47 10.76
C CYS A 25 2.29 -1.33 12.28
N PRO A 26 3.22 -0.74 13.05
CA PRO A 26 3.13 -0.71 14.52
C PRO A 26 1.96 0.13 15.06
N VAL A 27 1.48 1.08 14.26
CA VAL A 27 0.37 2.00 14.58
C VAL A 27 -0.90 1.72 13.77
N TRP A 28 -0.91 0.65 12.97
CA TRP A 28 -2.07 0.17 12.22
C TRP A 28 -2.70 1.25 11.30
N CYS A 29 -1.85 2.12 10.73
CA CYS A 29 -2.27 3.26 9.91
C CYS A 29 -2.59 2.90 8.44
N ILE A 30 -2.40 1.65 8.03
CA ILE A 30 -2.60 1.21 6.65
C ILE A 30 -3.91 0.43 6.57
N THR A 31 -4.83 0.87 5.71
CA THR A 31 -6.03 0.12 5.35
C THR A 31 -5.82 -0.58 4.02
N VAL A 32 -6.07 -1.88 3.98
CA VAL A 32 -6.04 -2.68 2.75
C VAL A 32 -7.34 -3.47 2.66
N GLN A 33 -8.04 -3.36 1.54
CA GLN A 33 -9.18 -4.20 1.19
C GLN A 33 -8.87 -4.88 -0.13
N ALA A 34 -9.19 -6.16 -0.21
CA ALA A 34 -8.97 -6.98 -1.39
C ALA A 34 -10.03 -8.06 -1.48
N HIS A 35 -10.38 -8.43 -2.69
CA HIS A 35 -11.16 -9.60 -3.00
C HIS A 35 -10.30 -10.60 -3.78
N THR A 36 -10.88 -11.75 -4.06
CA THR A 36 -10.17 -12.85 -4.71
C THR A 36 -10.88 -13.19 -6.02
N GLU A 37 -10.12 -13.28 -7.10
CA GLU A 37 -10.60 -13.65 -8.42
C GLU A 37 -9.90 -14.93 -8.91
N PRO A 38 -10.57 -15.75 -9.74
CA PRO A 38 -9.91 -16.85 -10.44
C PRO A 38 -8.84 -16.34 -11.41
N ASP A 39 -7.73 -17.05 -11.52
CA ASP A 39 -6.74 -16.79 -12.56
C ASP A 39 -7.39 -16.95 -13.94
N PRO A 40 -7.04 -16.10 -14.93
CA PRO A 40 -7.53 -16.22 -16.29
C PRO A 40 -7.33 -17.65 -16.83
N GLY A 41 -8.42 -18.28 -17.28
CA GLY A 41 -8.40 -19.65 -17.81
C GLY A 41 -8.43 -20.76 -16.75
N SER A 42 -8.43 -20.44 -15.45
CA SER A 42 -8.55 -21.43 -14.38
C SER A 42 -10.00 -21.80 -14.03
N GLU A 43 -10.98 -21.07 -14.59
CA GLU A 43 -12.43 -21.23 -14.34
C GLU A 43 -12.92 -22.65 -14.63
N THR A 44 -12.35 -23.32 -15.63
CA THR A 44 -12.74 -24.67 -16.05
C THR A 44 -12.04 -25.78 -15.25
N SER A 45 -11.09 -25.43 -14.39
CA SER A 45 -10.31 -26.40 -13.62
C SER A 45 -11.10 -26.88 -12.40
N ARG A 46 -10.89 -28.13 -12.00
CA ARG A 46 -11.54 -28.71 -10.80
C ARG A 46 -11.23 -27.91 -9.53
N ARG A 47 -10.11 -27.18 -9.50
CA ARG A 47 -9.71 -26.28 -8.42
C ARG A 47 -9.11 -25.02 -9.05
N PRO A 48 -9.93 -23.98 -9.29
CA PRO A 48 -9.47 -22.71 -9.83
C PRO A 48 -8.34 -22.16 -8.94
N ARG A 49 -7.28 -21.72 -9.60
CA ARG A 49 -6.23 -20.95 -8.92
C ARG A 49 -6.79 -19.55 -8.71
N LEU A 50 -6.48 -18.97 -7.57
CA LEU A 50 -7.04 -17.71 -7.13
C LEU A 50 -5.91 -16.70 -6.91
N HIS A 51 -6.14 -15.45 -7.27
CA HIS A 51 -5.27 -14.33 -6.92
C HIS A 51 -6.07 -13.23 -6.24
N ASN A 52 -5.38 -12.40 -5.47
CA ASN A 52 -6.00 -11.27 -4.80
C ASN A 52 -5.96 -10.03 -5.70
N VAL A 53 -7.05 -9.28 -5.70
CA VAL A 53 -7.18 -8.00 -6.40
C VAL A 53 -7.37 -6.90 -5.37
N LEU A 54 -6.60 -5.81 -5.50
CA LEU A 54 -6.62 -4.69 -4.56
C LEU A 54 -7.86 -3.81 -4.78
N ASP A 55 -8.74 -3.72 -3.78
CA ASP A 55 -9.92 -2.86 -3.81
C ASP A 55 -9.63 -1.46 -3.26
N ARG A 56 -8.91 -1.42 -2.14
CA ARG A 56 -8.56 -0.18 -1.45
C ARG A 56 -7.19 -0.30 -0.81
N PHE A 57 -6.43 0.77 -0.92
CA PHE A 57 -5.21 0.97 -0.16
C PHE A 57 -5.18 2.41 0.34
N ALA A 58 -5.05 2.60 1.65
CA ALA A 58 -4.96 3.93 2.23
C ALA A 58 -3.94 3.98 3.36
N ILE A 59 -3.28 5.12 3.52
CA ILE A 59 -2.40 5.41 4.66
C ILE A 59 -2.96 6.62 5.41
N ASP A 60 -3.22 6.45 6.70
CA ASP A 60 -3.54 7.54 7.61
C ASP A 60 -2.25 8.20 8.12
N TRP A 61 -1.91 9.34 7.52
CA TRP A 61 -0.73 10.12 7.89
C TRP A 61 -0.88 10.89 9.20
N SER A 62 -2.08 10.95 9.78
CA SER A 62 -2.28 11.58 11.10
C SER A 62 -1.71 10.74 12.24
N VAL A 63 -1.57 9.42 12.03
CA VAL A 63 -1.01 8.48 13.01
C VAL A 63 0.28 7.80 12.54
N CYS A 64 0.60 7.85 11.24
CA CYS A 64 1.85 7.27 10.72
C CYS A 64 3.09 7.91 11.36
N MET A 65 3.98 7.07 11.91
CA MET A 65 5.22 7.53 12.56
C MET A 65 6.46 7.51 11.64
N TYR A 66 6.29 7.25 10.34
CA TYR A 66 7.39 7.21 9.36
C TYR A 66 8.50 6.20 9.71
N CYS A 67 8.15 5.02 10.26
CA CYS A 67 9.12 4.02 10.69
C CYS A 67 9.81 3.27 9.54
N GLY A 68 9.15 3.09 8.40
CA GLY A 68 9.69 2.40 7.23
C GLY A 68 9.45 0.89 7.17
N ILE A 69 8.91 0.28 8.22
CA ILE A 69 8.67 -1.18 8.29
C ILE A 69 7.85 -1.68 7.10
N CYS A 70 6.81 -0.94 6.68
CA CYS A 70 5.99 -1.33 5.54
C CYS A 70 6.74 -1.28 4.19
N VAL A 71 7.79 -0.46 4.07
CA VAL A 71 8.68 -0.43 2.90
C VAL A 71 9.64 -1.62 2.96
N ASP A 72 10.28 -1.84 4.12
CA ASP A 72 11.30 -2.88 4.29
C ASP A 72 10.74 -4.30 4.23
N GLU A 73 9.53 -4.53 4.77
CA GLU A 73 8.88 -5.84 4.83
C GLU A 73 8.02 -6.14 3.59
N CYS A 74 7.92 -5.22 2.61
CA CYS A 74 7.16 -5.50 1.40
C CYS A 74 7.94 -6.47 0.50
N PRO A 75 7.50 -7.74 0.33
CA PRO A 75 8.29 -8.73 -0.40
C PRO A 75 8.31 -8.52 -1.92
N PHE A 76 7.58 -7.52 -2.42
CA PHE A 76 7.44 -7.20 -3.83
C PHE A 76 7.88 -5.77 -4.16
N ASP A 77 8.49 -5.04 -3.21
CA ASP A 77 8.91 -3.65 -3.38
C ASP A 77 7.78 -2.75 -3.92
N ALA A 78 6.54 -2.99 -3.45
CA ALA A 78 5.36 -2.24 -3.84
C ALA A 78 5.22 -0.92 -3.08
N LEU A 79 5.87 -0.79 -1.92
CA LEU A 79 5.93 0.45 -1.15
C LEU A 79 7.34 1.01 -1.20
N VAL A 80 7.46 2.29 -1.56
CA VAL A 80 8.75 2.98 -1.66
C VAL A 80 8.66 4.35 -1.00
N TRP A 81 9.81 4.88 -0.59
CA TRP A 81 9.89 6.27 -0.15
C TRP A 81 9.63 7.23 -1.32
N GLY A 82 8.73 8.17 -1.12
CA GLY A 82 8.49 9.32 -1.98
C GLY A 82 9.30 10.54 -1.55
N ASP A 83 9.24 11.58 -2.38
CA ASP A 83 9.97 12.82 -2.13
C ASP A 83 9.30 13.67 -1.05
N GLY A 84 10.01 13.84 0.08
CA GLY A 84 9.56 14.72 1.17
C GLY A 84 8.39 14.16 1.99
N ARG A 85 8.04 14.87 3.05
CA ARG A 85 6.94 14.49 3.97
C ARG A 85 5.58 14.91 3.43
N VAL A 86 4.53 14.33 3.99
CA VAL A 86 3.16 14.73 3.68
C VAL A 86 2.92 16.19 4.12
N PRO A 87 2.37 17.07 3.25
CA PRO A 87 2.03 18.44 3.61
C PRO A 87 1.04 18.51 4.78
N PRO A 88 1.09 19.57 5.59
CA PRO A 88 0.08 19.77 6.64
C PRO A 88 -1.31 19.89 6.01
N ALA A 89 -2.31 19.37 6.71
CA ALA A 89 -3.70 19.44 6.29
C ALA A 89 -4.60 20.11 7.34
N ARG A 90 -5.83 20.44 6.95
CA ARG A 90 -6.77 21.19 7.80
C ARG A 90 -7.60 20.28 8.71
N SER A 91 -7.70 19.01 8.36
CA SER A 91 -8.39 17.99 9.14
C SER A 91 -7.63 16.67 9.12
N ALA A 92 -7.88 15.79 10.10
CA ALA A 92 -7.30 14.45 10.13
C ALA A 92 -7.73 13.62 8.89
N GLY A 93 -8.96 13.80 8.41
CA GLY A 93 -9.45 13.11 7.21
C GLY A 93 -8.64 13.45 5.95
N ASP A 94 -8.15 14.69 5.83
CA ASP A 94 -7.33 15.12 4.69
C ASP A 94 -5.92 14.48 4.67
N LEU A 95 -5.50 13.91 5.80
CA LEU A 95 -4.27 13.13 5.96
C LEU A 95 -4.47 11.64 5.69
N VAL A 96 -5.70 11.19 5.41
CA VAL A 96 -5.93 9.86 4.88
C VAL A 96 -5.70 9.90 3.37
N HIS A 97 -4.57 9.35 2.93
CA HIS A 97 -4.23 9.31 1.52
C HIS A 97 -4.68 7.97 0.95
N GLU A 98 -5.68 8.01 0.07
CA GLU A 98 -6.12 6.86 -0.71
C GLU A 98 -5.12 6.52 -1.83
N ARG A 99 -5.28 5.32 -2.40
CA ARG A 99 -4.45 4.71 -3.43
C ARG A 99 -3.98 5.69 -4.51
N ASP A 100 -4.91 6.45 -5.09
CA ASP A 100 -4.62 7.34 -6.22
C ASP A 100 -3.64 8.47 -5.85
N ARG A 101 -3.66 8.91 -4.58
CA ARG A 101 -2.72 9.93 -4.06
C ARG A 101 -1.37 9.34 -3.69
N LEU A 102 -1.32 8.05 -3.42
CA LEU A 102 -0.10 7.29 -3.11
C LEU A 102 0.59 6.75 -4.36
N ALA A 103 -0.11 6.67 -5.50
CA ALA A 103 0.47 6.23 -6.76
C ALA A 103 1.75 7.03 -7.09
N PRO A 104 2.74 6.42 -7.77
CA PRO A 104 3.92 7.15 -8.20
C PRO A 104 3.41 8.19 -9.20
N GLY A 105 3.76 9.47 -9.00
CA GLY A 105 3.46 10.47 -10.01
C GLY A 105 4.02 9.98 -11.35
N ARG A 106 3.23 10.04 -12.43
CA ARG A 106 3.71 9.68 -13.77
C ARG A 106 5.00 10.47 -14.04
N SER A 107 6.13 9.78 -14.07
CA SER A 107 7.43 10.35 -14.41
C SER A 107 7.43 10.84 -15.85
#